data_AF-A0A7J8IHH4-F1
#
_entry.id   AF-A0A7J8IHH4-F1
#
_cell.length_a   1.000
_cell.length_b   1.000
_cell.length_c   1.000
_cell.angle_alpha   90.00
_cell.angle_beta   90.00
_cell.angle_gamma   90.00
#
_symmetry.space_group_name_H-M   'P 1'
#
loop_
_entity.id
_entity.type
_entity.pdbx_description
1 polymer ?
#
loop_
_entity_poly.entity_id
_entity_poly.type
_entity_poly.pdbx_seq_one_letter_code
_entity_poly.pdbx_strand_id
1 'polypeptide(L)'
;MGLTLQCRQFLCPPAEQHLAKCSVELASLLVADQIPVLGPPAQHRIERGQARRLLHLLLSLWKDDFQVPIPLHLLLSPRNVGLLADTRPREWDLLLFLLRELVEKGLMGRTEIETCLVSLREAQWPGDFSEELATLFNLFLAEPWIPEPQLRTCELLQPNRGTVLAQS
;
A
#
# COMPACT_ATOMS: atom_id res chain seq x y z
N MET A 1 -8.21 -16.91 7.42
CA MET A 1 -6.85 -17.49 7.44
C MET A 1 -5.90 -16.36 7.83
N GLY A 2 -5.41 -16.31 9.07
CA GLY A 2 -4.62 -15.15 9.55
C GLY A 2 -4.00 -15.32 10.95
N LEU A 3 -3.79 -16.55 11.41
CA LEU A 3 -3.27 -16.82 12.76
C LEU A 3 -1.73 -17.01 12.78
N THR A 4 -1.10 -17.23 11.62
CA THR A 4 0.31 -17.66 11.56
C THR A 4 1.29 -16.54 11.94
N LEU A 5 0.96 -15.27 11.65
CA LEU A 5 1.81 -14.12 12.02
C LEU A 5 1.50 -13.56 13.42
N GLN A 6 0.37 -13.94 13.98
CA GLN A 6 0.01 -13.66 15.38
C GLN A 6 0.71 -14.61 16.36
N CYS A 7 1.23 -15.75 15.87
CA CYS A 7 1.99 -16.70 16.66
C CYS A 7 3.42 -16.19 16.93
N ARG A 8 3.53 -15.24 17.86
CA ARG A 8 4.79 -14.53 18.20
C ARG A 8 5.76 -15.32 19.07
N GLN A 9 5.36 -16.51 19.54
CA GLN A 9 6.20 -17.33 20.41
C GLN A 9 7.50 -17.80 19.73
N PHE A 10 7.57 -17.75 18.39
CA PHE A 10 8.70 -18.26 17.60
C PHE A 10 9.28 -17.26 16.59
N LEU A 11 8.79 -16.01 16.56
CA LEU A 11 9.32 -14.98 15.65
C LEU A 11 10.50 -14.25 16.31
N CYS A 12 11.70 -14.39 15.76
CA CYS A 12 12.84 -13.56 16.14
C CYS A 12 12.87 -12.26 15.30
N PRO A 13 13.34 -11.12 15.84
CA PRO A 13 13.34 -9.84 15.12
C PRO A 13 13.99 -9.89 13.72
N PRO A 14 15.11 -10.61 13.49
CA PRO A 14 15.69 -10.72 12.15
C PRO A 14 14.79 -11.45 11.14
N ALA A 15 14.07 -12.51 11.58
CA ALA A 15 13.16 -13.24 10.70
C ALA A 15 11.96 -12.38 10.32
N GLU A 16 11.43 -11.61 11.27
CA GLU A 16 10.34 -10.67 11.03
C GLU A 16 10.75 -9.54 10.08
N GLN A 17 11.94 -8.96 10.25
CA GLN A 17 12.49 -7.97 9.32
C GLN A 17 12.68 -8.54 7.91
N HIS A 18 13.16 -9.78 7.81
CA HIS A 18 13.30 -10.44 6.52
C HIS A 18 11.94 -10.65 5.85
N LEU A 19 10.93 -11.09 6.61
CA LEU A 19 9.57 -11.22 6.12
C LEU A 19 8.99 -9.87 5.66
N ALA A 20 9.21 -8.80 6.41
CA ALA A 20 8.81 -7.45 6.03
C ALA A 20 9.44 -7.05 4.69
N LYS A 21 10.75 -7.26 4.53
CA LYS A 21 11.45 -7.00 3.27
C LYS A 21 10.90 -7.83 2.11
N CYS A 22 10.70 -9.13 2.29
CA CYS A 22 10.15 -10.02 1.27
C CYS A 22 8.72 -9.60 0.87
N SER A 23 7.91 -9.16 1.82
CA SER A 23 6.56 -8.68 1.55
C SER A 23 6.54 -7.39 0.71
N VAL A 24 7.51 -6.49 0.94
CA VAL A 24 7.73 -5.29 0.13
C VAL A 24 8.19 -5.65 -1.28
N GLU A 25 9.13 -6.59 -1.43
CA GLU A 25 9.57 -7.07 -2.74
C GLU A 25 8.42 -7.75 -3.51
N LEU A 26 7.57 -8.51 -2.83
CA LEU A 26 6.38 -9.10 -3.42
C LEU A 26 5.40 -8.04 -3.93
N ALA A 27 5.18 -6.96 -3.19
CA ALA A 27 4.35 -5.85 -3.65
C ALA A 27 4.93 -5.18 -4.90
N SER A 28 6.25 -4.99 -4.98
CA SER A 28 6.90 -4.47 -6.19
C SER A 28 6.68 -5.39 -7.40
N LEU A 29 6.78 -6.71 -7.20
CA LEU A 29 6.53 -7.69 -8.26
C LEU A 29 5.05 -7.75 -8.67
N LEU A 30 4.12 -7.59 -7.73
CA LEU A 30 2.68 -7.49 -8.02
C LEU A 30 2.37 -6.27 -8.88
N VAL A 31 2.95 -5.12 -8.55
CA VAL A 31 2.77 -3.87 -9.30
C VAL A 31 3.37 -4.00 -10.70
N ALA A 32 4.52 -4.65 -10.82
CA ALA A 32 5.17 -4.91 -12.10
C ALA A 32 4.60 -6.11 -12.87
N ASP A 33 3.61 -6.82 -12.34
CA ASP A 33 3.05 -8.05 -12.95
C ASP A 33 4.13 -9.09 -13.32
N GLN A 34 5.23 -9.11 -12.55
CA GLN A 34 6.38 -10.01 -12.74
C GLN A 34 6.37 -11.16 -11.72
N ILE A 35 5.19 -11.61 -11.28
CA ILE A 35 5.13 -12.72 -10.33
C ILE A 35 5.60 -14.00 -11.03
N PRO A 36 6.65 -14.66 -10.53
CA PRO A 36 7.08 -15.94 -11.07
C PRO A 36 6.03 -16.99 -10.71
N VAL A 37 5.07 -17.21 -11.60
CA VAL A 37 4.09 -18.30 -11.44
C VAL A 37 4.74 -19.58 -11.94
N LEU A 38 4.74 -20.62 -11.09
CA LEU A 38 5.11 -21.97 -11.50
C LEU A 38 4.06 -22.51 -12.49
N GLY A 39 4.31 -22.37 -13.80
CA GLY A 39 3.41 -22.85 -14.85
C GLY A 39 3.79 -22.38 -16.25
N PRO A 40 3.10 -22.85 -17.31
CA PRO A 40 3.37 -22.42 -18.67
C PRO A 40 3.23 -20.88 -18.81
N PRO A 41 4.17 -20.21 -19.50
CA PRO A 41 4.32 -18.74 -19.49
C PRO A 41 3.17 -17.97 -20.16
N ALA A 42 2.21 -18.65 -20.80
CA ALA A 42 1.26 -18.02 -21.70
C ALA A 42 -0.08 -17.59 -21.06
N GLN A 43 -0.37 -17.94 -19.80
CA GLN A 43 -1.75 -17.82 -19.28
C GLN A 43 -1.91 -17.29 -17.84
N HIS A 44 -0.83 -17.02 -17.11
CA HIS A 44 -0.93 -16.71 -15.68
C HIS A 44 -0.62 -15.25 -15.34
N ARG A 45 -1.11 -14.31 -16.16
CA ARG A 45 -1.15 -12.90 -15.79
C ARG A 45 -2.13 -12.76 -14.63
N ILE A 46 -1.71 -12.19 -13.50
CA ILE A 46 -2.62 -12.02 -12.36
C ILE A 46 -3.67 -11.00 -12.77
N GLU A 47 -4.95 -11.36 -12.63
CA GLU A 47 -6.02 -10.42 -12.91
C GLU A 47 -5.86 -9.19 -12.01
N ARG A 48 -6.04 -7.99 -12.55
CA ARG A 48 -5.84 -6.73 -11.80
C ARG A 48 -6.66 -6.68 -10.50
N GLY A 49 -7.88 -7.20 -10.54
CA GLY A 49 -8.73 -7.30 -9.35
C GLY A 49 -8.12 -8.18 -8.25
N GLN A 50 -7.41 -9.24 -8.63
CA GLN A 50 -6.68 -10.11 -7.71
C GLN A 50 -5.41 -9.43 -7.19
N ALA A 51 -4.64 -8.75 -8.06
CA ALA A 51 -3.46 -7.98 -7.67
C ALA A 51 -3.82 -6.89 -6.64
N ARG A 52 -4.89 -6.12 -6.87
CA ARG A 52 -5.38 -5.12 -5.91
C ARG A 52 -5.78 -5.73 -4.57
N ARG A 53 -6.46 -6.88 -4.58
CA ARG A 53 -6.82 -7.60 -3.35
C ARG A 53 -5.58 -8.05 -2.58
N LEU A 54 -4.57 -8.58 -3.27
CA LEU A 54 -3.30 -8.98 -2.66
C LEU A 54 -2.56 -7.77 -2.08
N LEU A 55 -2.52 -6.64 -2.80
CA LEU A 55 -1.93 -5.40 -2.29
C LEU A 55 -2.66 -4.91 -1.04
N HIS A 56 -3.99 -4.93 -0.99
CA HIS A 56 -4.74 -4.59 0.23
C HIS A 56 -4.42 -5.52 1.40
N LEU A 57 -4.22 -6.81 1.15
CA LEU A 57 -3.81 -7.76 2.20
C LEU A 57 -2.42 -7.43 2.72
N LEU A 58 -1.46 -7.12 1.84
CA LEU A 58 -0.11 -6.70 2.24
C LEU A 58 -0.14 -5.39 3.03
N LEU A 59 -0.93 -4.41 2.59
CA LEU A 59 -1.10 -3.14 3.27
C LEU A 59 -1.70 -3.31 4.68
N SER A 60 -2.67 -4.20 4.83
CA SER A 60 -3.27 -4.51 6.14
C SER A 60 -2.24 -5.20 7.04
N LEU A 61 -1.52 -6.17 6.47
CA LEU A 61 -0.43 -6.87 7.16
C LEU A 61 0.64 -5.90 7.67
N TRP A 62 1.04 -4.95 6.82
CA TRP A 62 2.04 -3.93 7.15
C TRP A 62 1.63 -3.02 8.29
N LYS A 63 0.33 -2.75 8.39
CA LYS A 63 -0.22 -1.86 9.40
C LYS A 63 -0.41 -2.56 10.74
N ASP A 64 -0.95 -3.77 10.70
CA ASP A 64 -1.57 -4.38 11.89
C ASP A 64 -0.70 -5.50 12.50
N ASP A 65 0.10 -6.19 11.70
CA ASP A 65 0.74 -7.45 12.14
C ASP A 65 2.23 -7.32 12.44
N PHE A 66 2.96 -6.43 11.75
CA PHE A 66 4.40 -6.23 11.97
C PHE A 66 4.70 -5.35 13.19
N GLN A 67 5.75 -5.69 13.94
CA GLN A 67 6.30 -4.89 15.04
C GLN A 67 7.63 -4.22 14.69
N VAL A 68 8.22 -4.61 13.56
CA VAL A 68 9.45 -4.05 13.02
C VAL A 68 9.11 -2.99 11.96
N PRO A 69 9.95 -1.96 11.80
CA PRO A 69 9.74 -0.98 10.74
C PRO A 69 9.83 -1.66 9.37
N ILE A 70 8.84 -1.40 8.54
CA ILE A 70 8.76 -1.97 7.19
C ILE A 70 9.53 -1.06 6.24
N PRO A 71 10.43 -1.60 5.41
CA PRO A 71 11.27 -0.78 4.52
C PRO A 71 10.49 -0.33 3.27
N LEU A 72 9.43 0.45 3.46
CA LEU A 72 8.51 0.89 2.40
C LEU A 72 9.21 1.75 1.33
N HIS A 73 10.27 2.48 1.69
CA HIS A 73 11.12 3.19 0.74
C HIS A 73 11.67 2.29 -0.38
N LEU A 74 11.81 0.98 -0.15
CA LEU A 74 12.25 0.04 -1.17
C LEU A 74 11.22 -0.11 -2.29
N LEU A 75 9.92 0.08 -2.04
CA LEU A 75 8.88 0.10 -3.08
C LEU A 75 9.20 1.15 -4.16
N LEU A 76 9.69 2.31 -3.70
CA LEU A 76 10.05 3.46 -4.52
C LEU A 76 11.55 3.54 -4.78
N SER A 77 12.26 2.42 -4.70
CA SER A 77 13.67 2.37 -5.10
C SER A 77 13.80 2.28 -6.62
N PRO A 78 14.86 2.85 -7.23
CA PRO A 78 15.10 2.74 -8.68
C PRO A 78 15.10 1.29 -9.17
N ARG A 79 15.62 0.36 -8.35
CA ARG A 79 15.60 -1.07 -8.68
C ARG A 79 14.19 -1.61 -8.86
N ASN A 80 13.29 -1.31 -7.94
CA ASN A 80 11.94 -1.89 -7.93
C ASN A 80 11.01 -1.18 -8.90
N VAL A 81 11.11 0.15 -9.01
CA VAL A 81 10.36 0.92 -10.01
C VAL A 81 10.83 0.57 -11.42
N GLY A 82 12.12 0.27 -11.61
CA GLY A 82 12.66 -0.21 -12.88
C GLY A 82 12.06 -1.52 -13.37
N LEU A 83 11.47 -2.34 -12.50
CA LEU A 83 10.72 -3.53 -12.91
C LEU A 83 9.54 -3.17 -13.83
N LEU A 84 8.98 -1.96 -13.71
CA LEU A 84 7.91 -1.48 -14.59
C LEU A 84 8.43 -1.06 -15.97
N ALA A 85 9.72 -0.76 -16.11
CA ALA A 85 10.29 -0.31 -17.38
C ALA A 85 10.21 -1.40 -18.46
N ASP A 86 10.32 -2.66 -18.04
CA ASP A 86 10.29 -3.85 -18.90
C ASP A 86 8.86 -4.31 -19.25
N THR A 87 7.85 -3.82 -18.52
CA THR A 87 6.44 -4.17 -18.76
C THR A 87 5.87 -3.37 -19.92
N ARG A 88 5.28 -4.02 -20.93
CA ARG A 88 4.58 -3.35 -22.04
C ARG A 88 3.24 -4.04 -22.33
N PRO A 89 2.10 -3.31 -22.37
CA PRO A 89 1.95 -1.88 -22.06
C PRO A 89 2.25 -1.55 -20.60
N ARG A 90 2.80 -0.36 -20.33
CA ARG A 90 3.10 0.11 -18.97
C ARG A 90 1.79 0.46 -18.28
N GLU A 91 1.55 -0.19 -17.16
CA GLU A 91 0.31 -0.04 -16.40
C GLU A 91 0.63 0.54 -15.04
N TRP A 92 0.26 1.81 -14.88
CA TRP A 92 0.60 2.62 -13.71
C TRP A 92 -0.45 2.56 -12.59
N ASP A 93 -1.63 1.98 -12.88
CA ASP A 93 -2.78 1.96 -11.99
C ASP A 93 -2.48 1.30 -10.64
N LEU A 94 -1.74 0.18 -10.64
CA LEU A 94 -1.41 -0.54 -9.42
C LEU A 94 -0.39 0.24 -8.56
N LEU A 95 0.56 0.93 -9.20
CA LEU A 95 1.51 1.79 -8.49
C LEU A 95 0.80 3.00 -7.87
N LEU A 96 -0.07 3.67 -8.63
CA LEU A 96 -0.88 4.79 -8.14
C LEU A 96 -1.79 4.37 -6.99
N PHE A 97 -2.46 3.23 -7.13
CA PHE A 97 -3.28 2.66 -6.07
C PHE A 97 -2.46 2.41 -4.80
N LEU A 98 -1.29 1.77 -4.93
CA LEU A 98 -0.41 1.49 -3.79
C LEU A 98 0.06 2.78 -3.09
N LEU A 99 0.51 3.78 -3.84
CA LEU A 99 0.95 5.07 -3.30
C LEU A 99 -0.15 5.77 -2.49
N ARG A 100 -1.39 5.76 -2.99
CA ARG A 100 -2.54 6.36 -2.29
C ARG A 100 -2.83 5.63 -0.98
N GLU A 101 -2.91 4.31 -1.04
CA GLU A 101 -3.21 3.48 0.12
C GLU A 101 -2.14 3.58 1.21
N LEU A 102 -0.86 3.75 0.83
CA LEU A 102 0.23 3.98 1.79
C LEU A 102 0.02 5.26 2.60
N VAL A 103 -0.44 6.34 1.95
CA VAL A 103 -0.78 7.60 2.62
C VAL A 103 -2.05 7.45 3.45
N GLU A 104 -3.11 6.90 2.86
CA GLU A 104 -4.42 6.75 3.52
C GLU A 104 -4.35 5.88 4.77
N LYS A 105 -3.55 4.81 4.74
CA LYS A 105 -3.36 3.94 5.91
C LYS A 105 -2.35 4.47 6.91
N GLY A 106 -1.67 5.57 6.60
CA GLY A 106 -0.63 6.17 7.43
C GLY A 106 0.65 5.34 7.52
N LEU A 107 0.90 4.50 6.51
CA LEU A 107 2.10 3.66 6.43
C LEU A 107 3.32 4.46 5.96
N MET A 108 3.11 5.42 5.05
CA MET A 108 4.16 6.29 4.53
C MET A 108 3.61 7.70 4.36
N GLY A 109 4.34 8.71 4.85
CA GLY A 109 3.93 10.10 4.73
C GLY A 109 4.03 10.62 3.29
N ARG A 110 3.22 11.61 2.93
CA ARG A 110 3.30 12.24 1.60
C ARG A 110 4.67 12.85 1.31
N THR A 111 5.27 13.52 2.31
CA THR A 111 6.62 14.10 2.23
C THR A 111 7.70 13.04 2.10
N GLU A 112 7.51 11.88 2.75
CA GLU A 112 8.41 10.73 2.62
C GLU A 112 8.35 10.15 1.20
N ILE A 113 7.14 10.00 0.65
CA ILE A 113 6.93 9.60 -0.74
C ILE A 113 7.61 10.61 -1.66
N GLU A 114 7.34 11.92 -1.52
CA GLU A 114 7.96 12.98 -2.32
C GLU A 114 9.50 12.89 -2.31
N THR A 115 10.10 12.60 -1.17
CA THR A 115 11.56 12.41 -1.05
C THR A 115 12.03 11.21 -1.87
N CYS A 116 11.33 10.08 -1.82
CA CYS A 116 11.63 8.94 -2.68
C CYS A 116 11.44 9.25 -4.16
N LEU A 117 10.42 10.04 -4.52
CA LEU A 117 10.17 10.45 -5.91
C LEU A 117 11.32 11.31 -6.45
N VAL A 118 11.91 12.18 -5.63
CA VAL A 118 13.11 12.95 -6.01
C VAL A 118 14.27 12.00 -6.33
N SER A 119 14.55 11.03 -5.47
CA SER A 119 15.61 10.03 -5.73
C SER A 119 15.36 9.20 -6.99
N LEU A 120 14.09 8.92 -7.31
CA LEU A 120 13.72 8.26 -8.56
C LEU A 120 13.98 9.15 -9.77
N ARG A 121 13.70 10.45 -9.72
CA ARG A 121 13.97 11.38 -10.83
C ARG A 121 15.45 11.54 -11.15
N GLU A 122 16.32 11.37 -10.15
CA GLU A 122 17.78 11.42 -10.32
C GLU A 122 18.36 10.12 -10.92
N ALA A 123 17.59 9.03 -10.96
CA ALA A 123 18.03 7.78 -11.54
C ALA A 123 18.06 7.82 -13.08
N GLN A 124 18.92 7.00 -13.67
CA GLN A 124 19.06 6.88 -15.12
C GLN A 124 17.97 5.97 -15.69
N TRP A 125 17.02 6.56 -16.42
CA TRP A 125 15.89 5.87 -17.03
C TRP A 125 15.93 5.91 -18.56
N PRO A 126 15.28 4.95 -19.23
CA PRO A 126 14.86 5.11 -20.63
C PRO A 126 14.01 6.38 -20.78
N GLY A 127 14.17 7.10 -21.90
CA GLY A 127 13.55 8.41 -22.09
C GLY A 127 12.02 8.40 -21.98
N ASP A 128 11.37 7.43 -22.63
CA ASP A 128 9.93 7.19 -22.57
C ASP A 128 9.45 6.89 -21.13
N PHE A 129 10.24 6.11 -20.38
CA PHE A 129 9.90 5.76 -19.00
C PHE A 129 9.96 6.95 -18.05
N SER A 130 10.98 7.82 -18.20
CA SER A 130 11.16 9.00 -17.35
C SER A 130 9.98 9.97 -17.47
N GLU A 131 9.48 10.20 -18.70
CA GLU A 131 8.34 11.09 -18.96
C GLU A 131 7.02 10.54 -18.40
N GLU A 132 6.75 9.26 -18.61
CA GLU A 132 5.58 8.58 -18.04
C GLU A 132 5.61 8.61 -16.51
N LEU A 133 6.77 8.30 -15.92
CA LEU A 133 6.96 8.29 -14.47
C LEU A 133 6.76 9.69 -13.87
N ALA A 134 7.29 10.73 -14.52
CA ALA A 134 7.07 12.11 -14.11
C ALA A 134 5.59 12.50 -14.17
N THR A 135 4.87 12.08 -15.21
CA THR A 135 3.43 12.32 -15.36
C THR A 135 2.64 11.66 -14.22
N LEU A 136 2.95 10.40 -13.89
CA LEU A 136 2.35 9.69 -12.77
C LEU A 136 2.57 10.42 -11.45
N PHE A 137 3.80 10.84 -11.18
CA PHE A 137 4.12 11.57 -9.95
C PHE A 137 3.39 12.90 -9.87
N ASN A 138 3.28 13.63 -10.97
CA ASN A 138 2.48 14.85 -11.03
C ASN A 138 1.00 14.57 -10.75
N LEU A 139 0.43 13.48 -11.27
CA LEU A 139 -0.96 13.09 -10.96
C LEU A 139 -1.15 12.81 -9.47
N PHE A 140 -0.24 12.06 -8.85
CA PHE A 140 -0.29 11.78 -7.41
C PHE A 140 -0.16 13.07 -6.57
N LEU A 141 0.71 13.99 -6.96
CA LEU A 141 0.97 15.24 -6.23
C LEU A 141 -0.08 16.33 -6.50
N ALA A 142 -0.77 16.28 -7.63
CA ALA A 142 -1.85 17.22 -7.95
C ALA A 142 -3.14 16.89 -7.20
N GLU A 143 -3.32 15.64 -6.75
CA GLU A 143 -4.51 15.24 -6.03
C GLU A 143 -4.53 15.84 -4.62
N PRO A 144 -5.52 16.68 -4.27
CA PRO A 144 -5.67 17.16 -2.91
C PRO A 144 -6.11 16.00 -2.03
N TRP A 145 -5.21 15.54 -1.16
CA TRP A 145 -5.55 14.53 -0.15
C TRP A 145 -6.46 15.18 0.89
N ILE A 146 -7.76 14.90 0.80
CA ILE A 146 -8.74 15.25 1.83
C ILE A 146 -8.86 14.00 2.71
N PRO A 147 -8.33 13.99 3.95
CA PRO A 147 -8.67 12.91 4.87
C PRO A 147 -10.19 12.89 5.01
N GLU A 148 -10.82 11.74 4.76
CA GLU A 148 -12.24 11.57 5.04
C GLU A 148 -12.52 12.07 6.45
N PRO A 149 -13.38 13.10 6.62
CA PRO A 149 -13.73 13.55 7.94
C PRO A 149 -14.42 12.38 8.61
N GLN A 150 -13.76 11.79 9.62
CA GLN A 150 -14.37 10.80 10.47
C GLN A 150 -15.69 11.40 10.95
N LEU A 151 -16.80 10.89 10.41
CA LEU A 151 -18.14 11.26 10.87
C LEU A 151 -18.20 10.80 12.32
N ARG A 152 -17.82 11.71 13.22
CA ARG A 152 -17.98 11.58 14.66
C ARG A 152 -19.45 11.35 14.85
N THR A 153 -19.82 10.10 15.12
CA THR A 153 -21.13 9.71 15.62
C THR A 153 -21.46 10.69 16.73
N CYS A 154 -22.36 11.63 16.46
CA CYS A 154 -22.89 12.48 17.51
C CYS A 154 -23.66 11.56 18.45
N GLU A 155 -23.00 11.12 19.51
CA GLU A 155 -23.66 10.64 20.71
C GLU A 155 -24.48 11.80 21.26
N LEU A 156 -25.73 11.91 20.80
CA LEU A 156 -26.74 12.72 21.44
C LEU A 156 -27.10 12.03 22.76
N LEU A 157 -26.25 12.29 23.74
CA LEU A 157 -26.51 12.05 25.14
C LEU A 157 -27.61 13.01 25.64
N GLN A 158 -28.72 12.39 26.06
CA GLN A 158 -29.54 12.69 27.24
C GLN A 158 -30.65 13.77 27.17
N PRO A 159 -31.60 13.84 28.14
CA PRO A 159 -31.88 12.96 29.30
C PRO A 159 -33.36 12.52 29.46
N ASN A 160 -33.54 11.54 30.36
CA ASN A 160 -34.77 11.15 31.06
C ASN A 160 -35.75 12.30 31.33
N ARG A 161 -37.02 12.14 30.93
CA ARG A 161 -38.14 12.90 31.49
C ARG A 161 -39.33 11.99 31.79
N GLY A 162 -39.58 11.81 33.09
CA GLY A 162 -40.94 11.72 33.63
C GLY A 162 -41.55 10.33 33.72
N THR A 163 -41.18 9.61 34.78
CA THR A 163 -41.96 8.49 35.33
C THR A 163 -43.37 8.98 35.72
N VAL A 164 -44.36 8.17 35.35
CA VAL A 164 -45.77 8.25 35.75
C VAL A 164 -45.90 8.20 37.27
N LEU A 165 -46.67 9.13 37.84
CA LEU A 165 -47.23 9.02 39.19
C LEU A 165 -48.75 8.97 39.07
N ALA A 166 -49.31 7.85 39.53
CA ALA A 166 -50.72 7.61 39.74
C ALA A 166 -51.18 8.14 41.11
N GLN A 167 -52.50 8.11 41.34
CA GLN A 167 -53.31 8.39 42.54
C GLN A 167 -53.87 9.83 42.58
N SER A 168 -55.18 10.08 42.76
CA SER A 168 -56.29 9.30 43.34
C SER A 168 -57.61 9.57 42.62
#